data_AF-E6RET6-F1
#
_entry.id   AF-E6RET6-F1
#
_cell.length_a   1.000
_cell.length_b   1.000
_cell.length_c   1.000
_cell.angle_alpha   90.00
_cell.angle_beta   90.00
_cell.angle_gamma   90.00
#
_symmetry.space_group_name_H-M   'P 1'
#
loop_
_entity.id
_entity.type
_entity.pdbx_description
1 polymer ?
#
loop_
_entity_poly.entity_id
_entity_poly.type
_entity_poly.pdbx_seq_one_letter_code
_entity_poly.pdbx_strand_id
1 'polypeptide(L)'
;MSAQSSPRFPEASARISSQHADLTNNMQSSFAPPPLPPRPPPGAHRKPVPVLRDANLHGQPVQRHSMSPLPLPPRPAVVSVAAPPAIYTAISNTDAHSHLPPPPLPSRLINEKNASQSPRGKRRGCYPSTRRGRLWFWGLIALIIIAIIIIIAVCASVIPKNDSSSDTTSSNSTSSPGKSYHGGHPLSIADGGVDIGQPGDIARFGNSSTDHFVMTTNRSIVVTRLDPIVNPGSVGSHLHRVHGSSYFSQNLTSATEMQKLANCTTTVVQEDLSAYWVAGLYYRYPNGSLASVRLDRTSLYYFQKAPTGVTIYPFPDNYNIVAGDPYRRAVNYSDPTYTSKWFQCYRGGGKDLRSYGFPKSECSGGLVQAIQFPSCWDGVYAEDGDYSSHVAYPTDNTNGYYCPKEFPKKFITIQFETVFAVYDFPYNGDNQITWVLGNGDTSGYGIHADFMNGWKPETLEAVLNDCRYMNATKEDPIVDDPPNCPALNKSINMDITYSCRLQTQIVNEEVGEHSLLQYLPGCNALWSGNTSKPACPPGHIEGGNLDLVSPSAWYREEPYIS
;
A
#
# COMPACT_ATOMS: atom_id res chain seq x y z
N MET A 1 -17.77 -36.98 69.23
CA MET A 1 -16.78 -37.01 68.13
C MET A 1 -16.79 -35.61 67.51
N SER A 2 -16.38 -34.56 68.23
CA SER A 2 -15.00 -34.22 68.69
C SER A 2 -14.18 -33.63 67.53
N ALA A 3 -13.80 -32.33 67.48
CA ALA A 3 -12.96 -31.53 68.41
C ALA A 3 -11.48 -31.94 68.38
N GLN A 4 -10.43 -31.10 68.50
CA GLN A 4 -10.17 -29.63 68.64
C GLN A 4 -8.63 -29.42 68.48
N SER A 5 -7.95 -28.25 68.38
CA SER A 5 -8.25 -26.80 68.19
C SER A 5 -6.93 -26.02 67.90
N SER A 6 -6.97 -24.87 67.21
CA SER A 6 -5.80 -23.98 67.01
C SER A 6 -5.30 -23.25 68.27
N PRO A 7 -4.01 -22.85 68.31
CA PRO A 7 -3.55 -21.65 69.05
C PRO A 7 -2.67 -20.69 68.20
N ARG A 8 -2.04 -19.67 68.83
CA ARG A 8 -1.45 -18.45 68.20
C ARG A 8 0.06 -18.25 68.44
N PHE A 9 0.61 -17.23 67.77
CA PHE A 9 1.92 -16.54 67.90
C PHE A 9 2.42 -16.28 69.35
N PRO A 10 3.73 -16.01 69.54
CA PRO A 10 4.19 -14.60 69.66
C PRO A 10 5.51 -14.25 68.91
N GLU A 11 5.91 -12.97 68.97
CA GLU A 11 7.15 -12.38 68.43
C GLU A 11 8.33 -12.39 69.42
N ALA A 12 9.58 -12.26 68.95
CA ALA A 12 10.68 -11.55 69.65
C ALA A 12 11.94 -11.35 68.77
N SER A 13 12.69 -10.26 68.99
CA SER A 13 13.93 -9.90 68.25
C SER A 13 15.23 -10.51 68.82
N ALA A 14 16.26 -10.65 67.98
CA ALA A 14 17.66 -10.58 68.39
C ALA A 14 18.56 -10.02 67.26
N ARG A 15 19.55 -9.18 67.60
CA ARG A 15 20.64 -8.71 66.71
C ARG A 15 21.96 -9.36 67.12
N ILE A 16 22.81 -9.74 66.16
CA ILE A 16 24.28 -9.77 66.30
C ILE A 16 24.90 -9.18 65.00
N SER A 17 26.11 -8.64 65.08
CA SER A 17 26.77 -7.85 64.03
C SER A 17 28.27 -8.18 63.89
N SER A 18 28.75 -8.19 62.65
CA SER A 18 30.17 -8.09 62.23
C SER A 18 30.17 -7.69 60.73
N GLN A 19 30.29 -6.42 60.34
CA GLN A 19 31.49 -5.55 60.30
C GLN A 19 32.71 -6.15 59.57
N HIS A 20 33.03 -5.56 58.40
CA HIS A 20 34.34 -5.41 57.73
C HIS A 20 35.17 -6.69 57.42
N ALA A 21 35.89 -6.85 56.30
CA ALA A 21 35.97 -6.20 54.97
C ALA A 21 36.92 -7.08 54.07
N ASP A 22 37.16 -6.90 52.77
CA ASP A 22 36.65 -5.98 51.73
C ASP A 22 36.90 -6.57 50.31
N LEU A 23 36.54 -5.82 49.26
CA LEU A 23 37.08 -5.82 47.88
C LEU A 23 37.39 -7.17 47.18
N THR A 24 36.52 -7.56 46.25
CA THR A 24 36.89 -7.77 44.83
C THR A 24 35.66 -7.70 43.92
N ASN A 25 35.84 -7.21 42.69
CA ASN A 25 34.72 -6.95 41.76
C ASN A 25 34.20 -8.23 41.09
N ASN A 26 32.88 -8.28 40.84
CA ASN A 26 32.41 -8.66 39.50
C ASN A 26 31.09 -7.95 39.16
N MET A 27 30.95 -7.43 37.93
CA MET A 27 29.86 -6.51 37.56
C MET A 27 28.71 -7.24 36.87
N GLN A 28 27.48 -7.06 37.36
CA GLN A 28 26.28 -7.34 36.56
C GLN A 28 26.03 -6.17 35.61
N SER A 29 26.34 -6.33 34.33
CA SER A 29 26.15 -5.30 33.30
C SER A 29 24.70 -5.25 32.81
N SER A 30 23.82 -4.64 33.59
CA SER A 30 22.45 -4.31 33.16
C SER A 30 22.46 -3.18 32.11
N PHE A 31 22.79 -3.50 30.87
CA PHE A 31 22.66 -2.58 29.74
C PHE A 31 21.17 -2.35 29.41
N ALA A 32 20.57 -1.36 30.07
CA ALA A 32 19.48 -0.62 29.47
C ALA A 32 19.98 0.08 28.19
N PRO A 33 19.15 0.24 27.15
CA PRO A 33 19.49 1.12 26.04
C PRO A 33 19.73 2.53 26.57
N PRO A 34 20.67 3.31 25.98
CA PRO A 34 20.91 4.67 26.41
C PRO A 34 19.62 5.50 26.27
N PRO A 35 19.29 6.38 27.24
CA PRO A 35 18.19 7.31 27.05
C PRO A 35 18.49 8.20 25.84
N LEU A 36 17.45 8.54 25.08
CA LEU A 36 17.57 9.50 23.97
C LEU A 36 18.24 10.79 24.49
N PRO A 37 19.19 11.37 23.74
CA PRO A 37 19.89 12.57 24.19
C PRO A 37 18.89 13.70 24.47
N PRO A 38 19.05 14.45 25.57
CA PRO A 38 18.10 15.51 25.92
C PRO A 38 18.05 16.56 24.81
N ARG A 39 16.82 16.85 24.35
CA ARG A 39 16.52 17.82 23.28
C ARG A 39 17.37 19.11 23.47
N PRO A 40 18.18 19.52 22.48
CA PRO A 40 18.86 20.80 22.51
C PRO A 40 17.84 21.96 22.63
N PRO A 41 18.13 23.01 23.41
CA PRO A 41 17.27 24.19 23.46
C PRO A 41 17.18 24.84 22.07
N PRO A 42 16.03 25.44 21.70
CA PRO A 42 15.82 26.01 20.36
C PRO A 42 16.69 27.25 20.15
N GLY A 43 17.90 27.07 19.60
CA GLY A 43 18.92 28.12 19.59
C GLY A 43 20.15 27.87 18.72
N ALA A 44 19.97 27.36 17.50
CA ALA A 44 20.99 27.37 16.45
C ALA A 44 20.34 27.65 15.09
N HIS A 45 21.06 28.29 14.17
CA HIS A 45 20.51 28.80 12.91
C HIS A 45 20.23 27.69 11.89
N ARG A 46 19.05 27.06 11.99
CA ARG A 46 18.46 26.23 10.93
C ARG A 46 18.38 27.04 9.65
N LYS A 47 18.77 26.47 8.51
CA LYS A 47 18.57 27.09 7.19
C LYS A 47 17.08 27.08 6.85
N PRO A 48 16.41 28.23 6.69
CA PRO A 48 15.05 28.25 6.17
C PRO A 48 15.07 27.82 4.70
N VAL A 49 14.04 27.12 4.25
CA VAL A 49 13.80 26.91 2.82
C VAL A 49 13.78 28.29 2.11
N PRO A 50 14.62 28.50 1.07
CA PRO A 50 14.51 29.69 0.24
C PRO A 50 13.11 29.78 -0.34
N VAL A 51 12.47 30.95 -0.23
CA VAL A 51 11.13 31.15 -0.78
C VAL A 51 11.17 30.90 -2.28
N LEU A 52 10.57 29.79 -2.74
CA LEU A 52 10.31 29.59 -4.15
C LEU A 52 9.46 30.77 -4.63
N ARG A 53 9.96 31.46 -5.65
CA ARG A 53 9.26 32.48 -6.42
C ARG A 53 9.15 31.94 -7.83
N ASP A 54 8.01 32.15 -8.45
CA ASP A 54 7.59 31.60 -9.74
C ASP A 54 8.66 31.80 -10.85
N ALA A 55 9.40 32.92 -10.79
CA ALA A 55 10.50 33.24 -11.70
C ALA A 55 11.69 32.25 -11.70
N ASN A 56 11.83 31.40 -10.68
CA ASN A 56 12.93 30.42 -10.58
C ASN A 56 12.64 29.09 -11.30
N LEU A 57 11.43 28.87 -11.82
CA LEU A 57 11.06 27.65 -12.57
C LEU A 57 11.68 27.57 -13.98
N HIS A 58 12.47 28.57 -14.39
CA HIS A 58 13.14 28.61 -15.69
C HIS A 58 14.63 28.30 -15.59
N GLY A 59 14.95 27.03 -15.34
CA GLY A 59 16.29 26.50 -15.60
C GLY A 59 16.64 26.65 -17.09
N GLN A 60 17.65 27.48 -17.40
CA GLN A 60 18.02 27.72 -18.80
C GLN A 60 18.56 26.44 -19.47
N PRO A 61 18.23 26.20 -20.75
CA PRO A 61 18.67 25.01 -21.47
C PRO A 61 20.18 25.08 -21.75
N VAL A 62 20.97 24.36 -20.95
CA VAL A 62 22.39 24.09 -21.24
C VAL A 62 22.48 23.36 -22.58
N GLN A 63 23.16 23.96 -23.56
CA GLN A 63 23.30 23.33 -24.88
C GLN A 63 24.07 22.01 -24.76
N ARG A 64 23.47 20.93 -25.26
CA ARG A 64 24.18 19.66 -25.46
C ARG A 64 25.17 19.82 -26.60
N HIS A 65 26.46 19.63 -26.33
CA HIS A 65 27.38 19.23 -27.39
C HIS A 65 26.97 17.85 -27.90
N SER A 66 26.89 17.69 -29.22
CA SER A 66 26.53 16.42 -29.84
C SER A 66 27.65 15.40 -29.68
N MET A 67 27.39 14.32 -28.95
CA MET A 67 28.17 13.08 -29.02
C MET A 67 27.27 11.98 -29.57
N SER A 68 27.73 11.33 -30.63
CA SER A 68 27.01 10.22 -31.26
C SER A 68 26.84 9.04 -30.28
N PRO A 69 25.73 8.28 -30.35
CA PRO A 69 25.54 7.11 -29.49
C PRO A 69 26.65 6.07 -29.67
N LEU A 70 27.10 5.48 -28.56
CA LEU A 70 27.92 4.27 -28.58
C LEU A 70 27.08 3.07 -29.09
N PRO A 71 27.70 2.07 -29.76
CA PRO A 71 26.97 0.91 -30.24
C PRO A 71 26.33 0.10 -29.10
N LEU A 72 25.08 -0.33 -29.29
CA LEU A 72 24.41 -1.23 -28.35
C LEU A 72 25.13 -2.59 -28.28
N PRO A 73 25.34 -3.17 -27.09
CA PRO A 73 25.84 -4.53 -26.97
C PRO A 73 24.81 -5.54 -27.53
N PRO A 74 25.26 -6.68 -28.10
CA PRO A 74 24.36 -7.66 -28.69
C PRO A 74 23.45 -8.31 -27.64
N ARG A 75 22.17 -8.47 -27.99
CA ARG A 75 21.15 -9.13 -27.17
C ARG A 75 21.62 -10.55 -26.76
N PRO A 76 21.66 -10.88 -25.44
CA PRO A 76 21.89 -12.25 -24.99
C PRO A 76 20.85 -13.22 -25.56
N ALA A 77 21.28 -14.43 -25.92
CA ALA A 77 20.37 -15.45 -26.44
C ALA A 77 19.32 -15.84 -25.38
N VAL A 78 18.09 -16.08 -25.81
CA VAL A 78 17.03 -16.60 -24.93
C VAL A 78 17.32 -18.07 -24.63
N VAL A 79 18.01 -18.33 -23.51
CA VAL A 79 18.25 -19.68 -23.03
C VAL A 79 17.00 -20.20 -22.33
N SER A 80 16.14 -20.90 -23.08
CA SER A 80 15.05 -21.69 -22.52
C SER A 80 15.62 -22.92 -21.81
N VAL A 81 15.96 -22.78 -20.52
CA VAL A 81 16.38 -23.90 -19.68
C VAL A 81 15.19 -24.83 -19.45
N ALA A 82 15.10 -25.90 -20.23
CA ALA A 82 14.24 -27.03 -19.89
C ALA A 82 14.81 -27.71 -18.64
N ALA A 83 13.97 -27.94 -17.63
CA ALA A 83 14.39 -28.65 -16.43
C ALA A 83 14.86 -30.09 -16.78
N PRO A 84 16.00 -30.57 -16.24
CA PRO A 84 16.47 -31.92 -16.51
C PRO A 84 15.49 -32.97 -15.94
N PRO A 85 15.31 -34.12 -16.61
CA PRO A 85 14.47 -35.19 -16.09
C PRO A 85 15.07 -35.78 -14.80
N ALA A 86 14.22 -36.08 -13.82
CA ALA A 86 14.65 -36.61 -12.53
C ALA A 86 15.24 -38.02 -12.66
N ILE A 87 16.55 -38.15 -12.46
CA ILE A 87 17.25 -39.44 -12.41
C ILE A 87 17.17 -39.97 -10.97
N TYR A 88 16.35 -40.99 -10.76
CA TYR A 88 16.31 -41.74 -9.51
C TYR A 88 17.43 -42.79 -9.47
N THR A 89 18.47 -42.54 -8.66
CA THR A 89 19.48 -43.55 -8.32
C THR A 89 18.94 -44.49 -7.24
N ALA A 90 18.61 -45.72 -7.62
CA ALA A 90 18.19 -46.75 -6.68
C ALA A 90 19.38 -47.26 -5.85
N ILE A 91 19.41 -46.92 -4.56
CA ILE A 91 20.30 -47.56 -3.58
C ILE A 91 19.52 -48.70 -2.93
N SER A 92 19.96 -49.94 -3.13
CA SER A 92 19.39 -51.11 -2.47
C SER A 92 19.93 -51.24 -1.04
N ASN A 93 19.03 -51.33 -0.06
CA ASN A 93 19.29 -52.04 1.19
C ASN A 93 17.97 -52.60 1.76
N THR A 94 18.08 -53.64 2.58
CA THR A 94 17.02 -54.64 2.78
C THR A 94 16.12 -54.42 3.99
N ASP A 95 14.84 -54.72 3.80
CA ASP A 95 13.88 -55.31 4.75
C ASP A 95 13.91 -54.88 6.24
N ALA A 96 12.98 -53.98 6.59
CA ALA A 96 12.35 -53.94 7.91
C ALA A 96 10.89 -53.47 7.78
N HIS A 97 9.93 -54.19 8.40
CA HIS A 97 8.50 -53.97 8.16
C HIS A 97 7.90 -52.81 8.96
N SER A 98 7.08 -51.99 8.30
CA SER A 98 5.81 -51.50 8.86
C SER A 98 4.87 -51.05 7.73
N HIS A 99 3.64 -51.56 7.69
CA HIS A 99 2.65 -51.22 6.66
C HIS A 99 1.51 -50.38 7.24
N LEU A 100 1.33 -49.18 6.70
CA LEU A 100 0.05 -48.46 6.71
C LEU A 100 -0.43 -48.28 5.25
N PRO A 101 -1.74 -48.22 4.99
CA PRO A 101 -2.30 -48.45 3.65
C PRO A 101 -2.13 -47.26 2.69
N PRO A 102 -2.14 -47.52 1.37
CA PRO A 102 -2.15 -46.47 0.34
C PRO A 102 -3.48 -45.66 0.35
N PRO A 103 -3.47 -44.41 -0.12
CA PRO A 103 -4.65 -43.56 -0.18
C PRO A 103 -5.70 -44.07 -1.20
N PRO A 104 -7.01 -43.85 -0.97
CA PRO A 104 -8.07 -44.33 -1.84
C PRO A 104 -8.17 -43.56 -3.17
N LEU A 105 -8.44 -44.28 -4.26
CA LEU A 105 -8.72 -43.73 -5.58
C LEU A 105 -10.15 -43.12 -5.68
N PRO A 106 -10.39 -42.14 -6.59
CA PRO A 106 -11.69 -41.49 -6.74
C PRO A 106 -12.72 -42.39 -7.45
N SER A 107 -13.79 -42.74 -6.73
CA SER A 107 -14.84 -43.65 -7.23
C SER A 107 -15.74 -43.04 -8.30
N ARG A 108 -15.95 -43.79 -9.40
CA ARG A 108 -17.02 -43.52 -10.39
C ARG A 108 -18.21 -44.48 -10.15
N LEU A 109 -19.41 -43.98 -10.43
CA LEU A 109 -20.70 -44.58 -10.04
C LEU A 109 -21.00 -45.97 -10.63
N ILE A 110 -21.54 -46.88 -9.79
CA ILE A 110 -22.61 -47.84 -10.14
C ILE A 110 -23.65 -47.87 -9.00
N ASN A 111 -24.91 -48.17 -9.35
CA ASN A 111 -26.11 -48.25 -8.53
C ASN A 111 -25.99 -48.97 -7.16
N GLU A 112 -26.88 -48.61 -6.23
CA GLU A 112 -28.01 -49.48 -5.83
C GLU A 112 -29.15 -48.67 -5.16
N LYS A 113 -30.20 -49.36 -4.71
CA LYS A 113 -31.56 -48.82 -4.49
C LYS A 113 -31.80 -48.31 -3.06
N ASN A 114 -32.90 -47.58 -2.91
CA ASN A 114 -33.67 -47.39 -1.66
C ASN A 114 -32.97 -46.79 -0.43
N ALA A 115 -33.04 -45.46 -0.28
CA ALA A 115 -33.78 -44.84 0.83
C ALA A 115 -33.96 -43.32 0.66
N SER A 116 -35.13 -42.83 1.11
CA SER A 116 -35.57 -41.44 1.32
C SER A 116 -34.54 -40.29 1.15
N GLN A 117 -34.82 -39.38 0.21
CA GLN A 117 -34.28 -38.01 0.22
C GLN A 117 -35.42 -36.97 0.31
N SER A 118 -35.34 -36.09 1.30
CA SER A 118 -36.08 -34.81 1.30
C SER A 118 -35.32 -33.78 0.44
N PRO A 119 -35.97 -33.01 -0.45
CA PRO A 119 -35.27 -32.28 -1.51
C PRO A 119 -34.70 -30.93 -1.07
N ARG A 120 -33.36 -30.77 -1.15
CA ARG A 120 -32.75 -29.44 -1.30
C ARG A 120 -32.91 -28.96 -2.75
N GLY A 121 -33.41 -27.74 -2.93
CA GLY A 121 -33.88 -27.24 -4.21
C GLY A 121 -32.78 -26.97 -5.25
N LYS A 122 -32.97 -27.46 -6.48
CA LYS A 122 -32.20 -27.01 -7.65
C LYS A 122 -32.69 -25.65 -8.13
N ARG A 123 -31.77 -24.70 -8.36
CA ARG A 123 -32.08 -23.47 -9.13
C ARG A 123 -32.61 -23.89 -10.52
N ARG A 124 -33.79 -23.40 -10.91
CA ARG A 124 -34.36 -23.64 -12.25
C ARG A 124 -33.81 -22.60 -13.22
N GLY A 125 -33.09 -23.04 -14.25
CA GLY A 125 -32.88 -22.22 -15.44
C GLY A 125 -34.17 -22.21 -16.28
N CYS A 126 -34.61 -21.04 -16.73
CA CYS A 126 -35.90 -20.85 -17.42
C CYS A 126 -35.90 -21.30 -18.90
N TYR A 127 -35.15 -22.34 -19.25
CA TYR A 127 -35.03 -22.84 -20.63
C TYR A 127 -35.55 -24.28 -20.76
N PRO A 128 -36.63 -24.53 -21.53
CA PRO A 128 -37.19 -25.87 -21.64
C PRO A 128 -36.26 -26.82 -22.40
N SER A 129 -35.98 -27.97 -21.80
CA SER A 129 -35.10 -29.01 -22.36
C SER A 129 -35.74 -29.79 -23.51
N THR A 130 -37.07 -29.88 -23.58
CA THR A 130 -37.79 -30.68 -24.59
C THR A 130 -38.02 -29.92 -25.89
N ARG A 131 -37.98 -30.64 -27.03
CA ARG A 131 -38.17 -30.04 -28.37
C ARG A 131 -39.53 -29.34 -28.52
N ARG A 132 -40.60 -29.89 -27.93
CA ARG A 132 -41.93 -29.25 -27.84
C ARG A 132 -41.93 -28.01 -26.95
N GLY A 133 -41.24 -28.04 -25.80
CA GLY A 133 -41.15 -26.90 -24.90
C GLY A 133 -40.40 -25.71 -25.52
N ARG A 134 -39.34 -25.97 -26.31
CA ARG A 134 -38.64 -24.91 -27.07
C ARG A 134 -39.53 -24.26 -28.12
N LEU A 135 -40.32 -25.04 -28.87
CA LEU A 135 -41.29 -24.49 -29.83
C LEU A 135 -42.31 -23.56 -29.15
N TRP A 136 -42.83 -23.94 -27.97
CA TRP A 136 -43.71 -23.08 -27.18
C TRP A 136 -43.00 -21.82 -26.66
N PHE A 137 -41.76 -21.93 -26.18
CA PHE A 137 -40.98 -20.80 -25.68
C PHE A 137 -40.68 -19.75 -26.77
N TRP A 138 -40.23 -20.20 -27.96
CA TRP A 138 -40.01 -19.32 -29.10
C TRP A 138 -41.32 -18.75 -29.67
N GLY A 139 -42.41 -19.51 -29.65
CA GLY A 139 -43.75 -19.01 -30.00
C GLY A 139 -44.25 -17.91 -29.05
N LEU A 140 -44.01 -18.06 -27.74
CA LEU A 140 -44.36 -17.04 -26.74
C LEU A 140 -43.55 -15.76 -26.94
N ILE A 141 -42.23 -15.88 -27.20
CA ILE A 141 -41.36 -14.73 -27.51
C ILE A 141 -41.82 -14.02 -28.79
N ALA A 142 -42.16 -14.77 -29.84
CA ALA A 142 -42.69 -14.18 -31.08
C ALA A 142 -44.00 -13.39 -30.85
N LEU A 143 -44.92 -13.93 -30.04
CA LEU A 143 -46.16 -13.23 -29.67
C LEU A 143 -45.89 -11.95 -28.86
N ILE A 144 -44.92 -11.97 -27.93
CA ILE A 144 -44.51 -10.78 -27.16
C ILE A 144 -43.91 -9.71 -28.08
N ILE A 145 -43.07 -10.09 -29.04
CA ILE A 145 -42.50 -9.16 -30.02
C ILE A 145 -43.60 -8.54 -30.89
N ILE A 146 -44.57 -9.33 -31.36
CA ILE A 146 -45.72 -8.84 -32.12
C ILE A 146 -46.55 -7.84 -31.29
N ALA A 147 -46.80 -8.15 -30.01
CA ALA A 147 -47.52 -7.24 -29.11
C ALA A 147 -46.77 -5.90 -28.90
N ILE A 148 -45.44 -5.93 -28.75
CA ILE A 148 -44.60 -4.73 -28.63
C ILE A 148 -44.67 -3.89 -29.92
N ILE A 149 -44.61 -4.52 -31.09
CA ILE A 149 -44.74 -3.82 -32.39
C ILE A 149 -46.12 -3.15 -32.51
N ILE A 150 -47.19 -3.81 -32.10
CA ILE A 150 -48.55 -3.24 -32.09
C ILE A 150 -48.62 -2.05 -31.12
N ILE A 151 -48.05 -2.15 -29.92
CA ILE A 151 -48.00 -1.03 -28.96
C ILE A 151 -47.26 0.16 -29.55
N ILE A 152 -46.10 -0.04 -30.18
CA ILE A 152 -45.32 1.04 -30.83
C ILE A 152 -46.14 1.70 -31.95
N ALA A 153 -46.85 0.92 -32.78
CA ALA A 153 -47.71 1.44 -33.85
C ALA A 153 -48.92 2.24 -33.31
N VAL A 154 -49.46 1.87 -32.15
CA VAL A 154 -50.52 2.63 -31.46
C VAL A 154 -49.96 3.92 -30.84
N CYS A 155 -48.81 3.87 -30.17
CA CYS A 155 -48.15 5.07 -29.65
C CYS A 155 -47.79 6.07 -30.76
N ALA A 156 -47.35 5.58 -31.93
CA ALA A 156 -47.03 6.42 -33.09
C ALA A 156 -48.25 7.08 -33.77
N SER A 157 -49.47 6.60 -33.52
CA SER A 157 -50.71 7.17 -34.11
C SER A 157 -51.50 8.08 -33.17
N VAL A 158 -51.06 8.25 -31.91
CA VAL A 158 -51.76 9.03 -30.87
C VAL A 158 -51.04 10.35 -30.52
N ILE A 159 -49.83 10.58 -31.03
CA ILE A 159 -49.08 11.84 -30.81
C ILE A 159 -49.21 12.75 -32.04
N PRO A 160 -49.92 13.90 -31.96
CA PRO A 160 -49.95 14.86 -33.04
C PRO A 160 -48.61 15.60 -33.16
N LYS A 161 -48.11 15.76 -34.40
CA LYS A 161 -47.01 16.69 -34.68
C LYS A 161 -47.50 18.12 -34.52
N ASN A 162 -46.80 18.91 -33.70
CA ASN A 162 -46.77 20.36 -33.83
C ASN A 162 -45.32 20.77 -34.10
N ASP A 163 -45.03 21.18 -35.33
CA ASP A 163 -43.82 21.92 -35.64
C ASP A 163 -43.92 23.33 -35.03
N SER A 164 -42.80 23.92 -34.59
CA SER A 164 -42.75 25.30 -34.10
C SER A 164 -41.59 26.07 -34.74
N SER A 165 -41.92 27.19 -35.38
CA SER A 165 -40.98 28.10 -36.04
C SER A 165 -40.48 29.20 -35.09
N SER A 166 -39.55 30.02 -35.59
CA SER A 166 -39.35 31.39 -35.11
C SER A 166 -40.68 32.19 -35.25
N ASP A 167 -40.94 33.29 -34.54
CA ASP A 167 -40.05 34.42 -34.22
C ASP A 167 -40.47 35.21 -32.95
N THR A 168 -39.62 36.14 -32.50
CA THR A 168 -39.84 37.42 -31.75
C THR A 168 -41.08 37.57 -30.80
N THR A 169 -41.01 38.20 -29.62
CA THR A 169 -40.31 39.49 -29.32
C THR A 169 -40.26 39.79 -27.80
N SER A 170 -39.22 40.53 -27.37
CA SER A 170 -39.17 41.51 -26.26
C SER A 170 -39.87 41.26 -24.90
N SER A 171 -39.07 41.33 -23.82
CA SER A 171 -39.25 42.38 -22.79
C SER A 171 -37.88 42.86 -22.28
N ASN A 172 -37.78 44.13 -21.86
CA ASN A 172 -36.50 44.78 -21.55
C ASN A 172 -36.16 44.73 -20.05
N SER A 173 -34.88 44.57 -19.74
CA SER A 173 -34.24 45.30 -18.64
C SER A 173 -32.80 45.65 -19.02
N THR A 174 -32.32 46.82 -18.61
CA THR A 174 -31.08 47.44 -19.12
C THR A 174 -30.11 47.79 -18.00
N SER A 175 -28.87 47.29 -18.09
CA SER A 175 -27.71 47.86 -17.39
C SER A 175 -26.41 47.53 -18.14
N SER A 176 -25.38 48.35 -17.90
CA SER A 176 -24.17 48.46 -18.76
C SER A 176 -23.02 47.53 -18.34
N PRO A 177 -22.00 47.29 -19.21
CA PRO A 177 -21.13 46.13 -19.07
C PRO A 177 -19.96 46.32 -18.08
N GLY A 178 -19.79 45.34 -17.19
CA GLY A 178 -18.55 45.12 -16.44
C GLY A 178 -17.98 43.73 -16.78
N LYS A 179 -16.71 43.67 -17.20
CA LYS A 179 -16.01 42.39 -17.43
C LYS A 179 -15.62 41.77 -16.08
N SER A 180 -16.46 40.87 -15.55
CA SER A 180 -16.06 39.97 -14.47
C SER A 180 -15.67 38.60 -15.03
N TYR A 181 -14.46 38.15 -14.74
CA TYR A 181 -14.01 36.79 -15.02
C TYR A 181 -14.53 35.84 -13.93
N HIS A 182 -15.82 35.49 -13.99
CA HIS A 182 -16.37 34.44 -13.13
C HIS A 182 -15.93 33.07 -13.66
N GLY A 183 -14.92 32.48 -13.01
CA GLY A 183 -14.56 31.09 -13.24
C GLY A 183 -15.67 30.16 -12.77
N GLY A 184 -15.89 29.08 -13.52
CA GLY A 184 -16.66 27.90 -13.10
C GLY A 184 -18.01 28.16 -12.44
N HIS A 185 -19.05 28.52 -13.21
CA HIS A 185 -20.40 28.13 -12.83
C HIS A 185 -20.48 26.60 -12.95
N PRO A 186 -20.68 25.85 -11.84
CA PRO A 186 -20.43 24.42 -11.82
C PRO A 186 -21.64 23.63 -12.36
N LEU A 187 -21.39 22.38 -12.74
CA LEU A 187 -22.44 21.34 -12.68
C LEU A 187 -22.97 21.29 -11.24
N SER A 188 -24.25 20.96 -11.03
CA SER A 188 -24.75 20.90 -9.64
C SER A 188 -24.02 19.81 -8.86
N ILE A 189 -23.94 19.94 -7.53
CA ILE A 189 -23.33 18.92 -6.67
C ILE A 189 -24.04 17.56 -6.85
N ALA A 190 -25.35 17.55 -7.12
CA ALA A 190 -26.07 16.30 -7.41
C ALA A 190 -25.68 15.71 -8.78
N ASP A 191 -25.46 16.57 -9.78
CA ASP A 191 -25.17 16.21 -11.17
C ASP A 191 -23.67 15.99 -11.47
N GLY A 192 -22.82 16.02 -10.43
CA GLY A 192 -21.40 15.70 -10.55
C GLY A 192 -20.47 16.88 -10.82
N GLY A 193 -20.73 18.04 -10.20
CA GLY A 193 -19.75 19.13 -10.10
C GLY A 193 -19.10 19.25 -8.73
N VAL A 194 -18.25 20.28 -8.58
CA VAL A 194 -17.65 20.69 -7.30
C VAL A 194 -18.17 22.07 -6.91
N ASP A 195 -18.70 22.18 -5.70
CA ASP A 195 -18.94 23.47 -5.03
C ASP A 195 -17.71 23.81 -4.20
N ILE A 196 -16.95 24.81 -4.64
CA ILE A 196 -15.70 25.23 -3.99
C ILE A 196 -15.94 26.15 -2.78
N GLY A 197 -17.14 26.69 -2.59
CA GLY A 197 -17.42 27.68 -1.55
C GLY A 197 -16.61 28.98 -1.68
N GLN A 198 -16.40 29.64 -0.54
CA GLN A 198 -15.56 30.84 -0.38
C GLN A 198 -14.16 30.47 0.16
N PRO A 199 -13.17 31.39 0.11
CA PRO A 199 -11.87 31.17 0.74
C PRO A 199 -12.01 30.81 2.23
N GLY A 200 -11.48 29.65 2.63
CA GLY A 200 -11.61 29.08 3.97
C GLY A 200 -12.67 27.97 4.12
N ASP A 201 -13.60 27.83 3.15
CA ASP A 201 -14.57 26.72 3.14
C ASP A 201 -13.90 25.37 2.79
N ILE A 202 -14.62 24.27 3.04
CA ILE A 202 -14.27 22.94 2.54
C ILE A 202 -15.12 22.64 1.30
N ALA A 203 -14.45 22.38 0.18
CA ALA A 203 -15.10 22.05 -1.09
C ALA A 203 -15.98 20.80 -0.98
N ARG A 204 -17.10 20.80 -1.72
CA ARG A 204 -18.11 19.74 -1.73
C ARG A 204 -18.18 19.09 -3.10
N PHE A 205 -18.08 17.76 -3.11
CA PHE A 205 -17.96 16.96 -4.33
C PHE A 205 -19.28 16.28 -4.68
N GLY A 206 -19.62 16.31 -5.95
CA GLY A 206 -20.71 15.53 -6.52
C GLY A 206 -20.30 14.12 -6.93
N ASN A 207 -21.25 13.37 -7.48
CA ASN A 207 -21.07 11.97 -7.87
C ASN A 207 -20.00 11.72 -8.97
N SER A 208 -19.56 12.78 -9.66
CA SER A 208 -18.60 12.72 -10.79
C SER A 208 -17.30 13.49 -10.51
N SER A 209 -17.03 13.87 -9.25
CA SER A 209 -15.86 14.65 -8.85
C SER A 209 -15.26 14.15 -7.54
N THR A 210 -13.98 14.42 -7.29
CA THR A 210 -13.31 13.99 -6.06
C THR A 210 -12.07 14.84 -5.72
N ASP A 211 -11.56 14.70 -4.48
CA ASP A 211 -10.39 15.40 -3.95
C ASP A 211 -9.06 14.66 -4.15
N HIS A 212 -9.04 13.52 -4.87
CA HIS A 212 -7.86 12.68 -5.03
C HIS A 212 -7.77 11.99 -6.38
N PHE A 213 -6.55 11.62 -6.77
CA PHE A 213 -6.31 10.61 -7.79
C PHE A 213 -5.70 9.36 -7.16
N VAL A 214 -5.85 8.21 -7.83
CA VAL A 214 -5.31 6.92 -7.38
C VAL A 214 -4.48 6.29 -8.49
N MET A 215 -3.16 6.31 -8.32
CA MET A 215 -2.31 5.46 -9.13
C MET A 215 -2.48 4.02 -8.65
N THR A 216 -3.31 3.24 -9.36
CA THR A 216 -3.46 1.80 -9.14
C THR A 216 -2.36 1.02 -9.87
N THR A 217 -2.34 -0.31 -9.72
CA THR A 217 -1.42 -1.25 -10.42
C THR A 217 0.07 -1.20 -10.07
N ASN A 218 0.49 -0.41 -9.07
CA ASN A 218 1.91 -0.37 -8.66
C ASN A 218 2.40 -1.76 -8.25
N ARG A 219 3.50 -2.23 -8.85
CA ARG A 219 4.16 -3.49 -8.49
C ARG A 219 5.42 -3.25 -7.68
N SER A 220 5.95 -4.30 -7.07
CA SER A 220 7.26 -4.24 -6.43
C SER A 220 8.36 -4.12 -7.49
N ILE A 221 9.27 -3.15 -7.33
CA ILE A 221 10.53 -3.08 -8.09
C ILE A 221 11.58 -4.03 -7.49
N VAL A 222 11.54 -4.26 -6.17
CA VAL A 222 12.43 -5.17 -5.44
C VAL A 222 11.84 -5.59 -4.07
N VAL A 223 12.30 -6.74 -3.54
CA VAL A 223 12.22 -7.11 -2.11
C VAL A 223 13.66 -7.21 -1.59
N THR A 224 14.02 -6.42 -0.58
CA THR A 224 15.41 -6.33 -0.08
C THR A 224 15.49 -5.60 1.27
N ARG A 225 16.62 -5.71 1.98
CA ARG A 225 16.90 -4.93 3.20
C ARG A 225 17.50 -3.54 2.95
N LEU A 226 17.61 -3.09 1.70
CA LEU A 226 17.99 -1.70 1.44
C LEU A 226 16.95 -0.74 2.03
N ASP A 227 17.44 0.26 2.75
CA ASP A 227 16.67 1.33 3.36
C ASP A 227 17.52 2.62 3.36
N PRO A 228 17.44 3.43 2.30
CA PRO A 228 18.23 4.64 2.18
C PRO A 228 17.75 5.79 3.10
N ILE A 229 16.63 5.63 3.81
CA ILE A 229 16.10 6.61 4.75
C ILE A 229 16.63 6.30 6.16
N VAL A 230 16.35 5.11 6.70
CA VAL A 230 16.72 4.75 8.08
C VAL A 230 18.16 4.22 8.16
N ASN A 231 18.68 3.60 7.10
CA ASN A 231 20.01 2.95 7.08
C ASN A 231 20.88 3.35 5.86
N PRO A 232 21.01 4.66 5.51
CA PRO A 232 21.77 5.12 4.33
C PRO A 232 23.21 4.61 4.29
N GLY A 233 23.62 4.10 3.13
CA GLY A 233 24.96 3.54 2.92
C GLY A 233 25.22 2.20 3.62
N SER A 234 24.18 1.54 4.14
CA SER A 234 24.29 0.27 4.89
C SER A 234 23.15 -0.71 4.58
N VAL A 235 23.27 -1.96 5.04
CA VAL A 235 22.17 -2.93 4.96
C VAL A 235 21.20 -2.65 6.11
N GLY A 236 19.91 -2.51 5.78
CA GLY A 236 18.88 -2.13 6.72
C GLY A 236 18.45 -3.24 7.69
N SER A 237 17.71 -2.82 8.71
CA SER A 237 17.36 -3.66 9.86
C SER A 237 16.41 -4.83 9.56
N HIS A 238 15.64 -4.79 8.47
CA HIS A 238 14.69 -5.84 8.09
C HIS A 238 14.24 -5.72 6.63
N LEU A 239 13.55 -6.76 6.13
CA LEU A 239 13.15 -6.83 4.71
C LEU A 239 11.98 -5.90 4.38
N HIS A 240 12.17 -5.08 3.36
CA HIS A 240 11.18 -4.22 2.75
C HIS A 240 10.74 -4.76 1.38
N ARG A 241 9.50 -4.45 1.01
CA ARG A 241 8.99 -4.61 -0.35
C ARG A 241 8.75 -3.22 -0.92
N VAL A 242 9.45 -2.93 -2.02
CA VAL A 242 9.71 -1.57 -2.52
C VAL A 242 9.06 -1.38 -3.89
N HIS A 243 8.56 -0.18 -4.14
CA HIS A 243 7.80 0.22 -5.32
C HIS A 243 8.33 1.54 -5.89
N GLY A 244 8.08 1.79 -7.18
CA GLY A 244 8.39 3.03 -7.87
C GLY A 244 9.72 2.98 -8.62
N SER A 245 10.63 3.87 -8.27
CA SER A 245 11.89 4.13 -8.98
C SER A 245 12.73 2.88 -9.30
N SER A 246 13.13 2.74 -10.56
CA SER A 246 14.18 1.79 -10.96
C SER A 246 15.54 2.07 -10.32
N TYR A 247 15.78 3.30 -9.85
CA TYR A 247 17.02 3.73 -9.18
C TYR A 247 16.94 3.75 -7.64
N PHE A 248 16.06 2.95 -7.04
CA PHE A 248 16.10 2.74 -5.59
C PHE A 248 17.45 2.11 -5.18
N SER A 249 18.20 2.75 -4.28
CA SER A 249 19.57 2.35 -3.94
C SER A 249 19.80 2.29 -2.42
N GLN A 250 21.00 1.85 -2.01
CA GLN A 250 21.42 1.91 -0.60
C GLN A 250 21.64 3.35 -0.09
N ASN A 251 21.82 4.31 -0.99
CA ASN A 251 22.09 5.71 -0.64
C ASN A 251 20.83 6.57 -0.76
N LEU A 252 20.66 7.48 0.19
CA LEU A 252 19.71 8.59 0.07
C LEU A 252 20.01 9.34 -1.24
N THR A 253 18.97 9.56 -2.05
CA THR A 253 19.08 10.12 -3.41
C THR A 253 18.04 11.24 -3.57
N SER A 254 18.42 12.38 -4.15
CA SER A 254 17.47 13.48 -4.39
C SER A 254 16.50 13.17 -5.54
N ALA A 255 15.33 13.82 -5.57
CA ALA A 255 14.40 13.70 -6.69
C ALA A 255 15.06 14.10 -8.02
N THR A 256 15.86 15.17 -8.01
CA THR A 256 16.67 15.68 -9.12
C THR A 256 17.76 14.69 -9.58
N GLU A 257 18.22 13.76 -8.73
CA GLU A 257 19.11 12.67 -9.13
C GLU A 257 18.33 11.47 -9.66
N MET A 258 17.22 11.08 -9.02
CA MET A 258 16.31 10.05 -9.55
C MET A 258 15.86 10.38 -10.97
N GLN A 259 15.46 11.62 -11.24
CA GLN A 259 15.09 12.13 -12.57
C GLN A 259 16.19 12.06 -13.64
N LYS A 260 17.47 11.99 -13.24
CA LYS A 260 18.62 11.87 -14.16
C LYS A 260 19.08 10.43 -14.34
N LEU A 261 18.80 9.57 -13.37
CA LEU A 261 19.41 8.25 -13.25
C LEU A 261 18.41 7.11 -13.49
N ALA A 262 17.17 7.21 -12.99
CA ALA A 262 16.16 6.18 -13.17
C ALA A 262 15.72 6.07 -14.64
N ASN A 263 15.75 4.86 -15.19
CA ASN A 263 15.27 4.58 -16.55
C ASN A 263 13.74 4.48 -16.64
N CYS A 264 13.06 4.17 -15.52
CA CYS A 264 11.63 3.92 -15.42
C CYS A 264 11.14 3.92 -13.96
N THR A 265 9.82 3.77 -13.77
CA THR A 265 9.16 3.54 -12.49
C THR A 265 8.10 2.42 -12.62
N THR A 266 7.74 1.78 -11.51
CA THR A 266 6.58 0.86 -11.43
C THR A 266 5.26 1.58 -11.12
N THR A 267 5.25 2.91 -11.04
CA THR A 267 4.01 3.70 -11.00
C THR A 267 3.51 3.91 -12.42
N VAL A 268 2.20 4.14 -12.58
CA VAL A 268 1.58 4.31 -13.91
C VAL A 268 2.04 5.60 -14.62
N VAL A 269 2.21 6.68 -13.86
CA VAL A 269 2.68 8.00 -14.33
C VAL A 269 4.21 8.04 -14.29
N GLN A 270 4.87 8.00 -15.44
CA GLN A 270 6.33 7.85 -15.55
C GLN A 270 7.14 9.07 -15.08
N GLU A 271 6.48 10.15 -14.67
CA GLU A 271 7.11 11.33 -14.06
C GLU A 271 7.04 11.32 -12.52
N ASP A 272 6.42 10.29 -11.94
CA ASP A 272 6.62 9.91 -10.54
C ASP A 272 7.72 8.84 -10.42
N LEU A 273 8.97 9.30 -10.34
CA LEU A 273 10.13 8.45 -10.12
C LEU A 273 10.43 8.25 -8.62
N SER A 274 9.47 8.51 -7.73
CA SER A 274 9.60 8.32 -6.29
C SER A 274 9.79 6.86 -5.90
N ALA A 275 10.22 6.60 -4.66
CA ALA A 275 10.25 5.27 -4.09
C ALA A 275 9.33 5.18 -2.85
N TYR A 276 8.62 4.07 -2.73
CA TYR A 276 7.67 3.77 -1.66
C TYR A 276 7.93 2.37 -1.13
N TRP A 277 8.02 2.17 0.19
CA TRP A 277 8.18 0.83 0.75
C TRP A 277 7.45 0.62 2.07
N VAL A 278 7.28 -0.67 2.37
CA VAL A 278 6.69 -1.23 3.60
C VAL A 278 7.49 -2.45 4.00
N ALA A 279 7.44 -2.82 5.28
CA ALA A 279 7.91 -4.13 5.74
C ALA A 279 7.27 -5.27 4.91
N GLY A 280 8.09 -6.23 4.47
CA GLY A 280 7.61 -7.44 3.80
C GLY A 280 6.71 -8.26 4.73
N LEU A 281 5.66 -8.87 4.18
CA LEU A 281 4.76 -9.75 4.92
C LEU A 281 5.13 -11.20 4.68
N TYR A 282 5.16 -12.00 5.74
CA TYR A 282 5.45 -13.42 5.70
C TYR A 282 4.29 -14.25 6.28
N TYR A 283 3.98 -15.37 5.62
CA TYR A 283 3.12 -16.40 6.18
C TYR A 283 3.97 -17.43 6.91
N ARG A 284 3.54 -17.83 8.11
CA ARG A 284 4.22 -18.82 8.95
C ARG A 284 3.51 -20.17 8.90
N TYR A 285 4.18 -21.19 8.39
CA TYR A 285 3.67 -22.56 8.40
C TYR A 285 3.64 -23.16 9.82
N PRO A 286 2.79 -24.16 10.11
CA PRO A 286 2.75 -24.85 11.39
C PRO A 286 4.08 -25.50 11.84
N ASN A 287 4.94 -25.90 10.89
CA ASN A 287 6.29 -26.41 11.16
C ASN A 287 7.30 -25.31 11.58
N GLY A 288 6.91 -24.04 11.52
CA GLY A 288 7.74 -22.89 11.87
C GLY A 288 8.44 -22.19 10.69
N SER A 289 8.46 -22.76 9.49
CA SER A 289 9.06 -22.10 8.31
C SER A 289 8.18 -20.97 7.79
N LEU A 290 8.79 -20.04 7.05
CA LEU A 290 8.19 -18.80 6.56
C LEU A 290 8.24 -18.74 5.03
N ALA A 291 7.18 -18.23 4.40
CA ALA A 291 7.16 -17.85 2.98
C ALA A 291 6.85 -16.36 2.86
N SER A 292 7.48 -15.67 1.89
CA SER A 292 7.08 -14.31 1.53
C SER A 292 5.65 -14.32 0.98
N VAL A 293 4.82 -13.38 1.42
CA VAL A 293 3.49 -13.17 0.86
C VAL A 293 3.62 -12.14 -0.27
N ARG A 294 3.46 -12.62 -1.49
CA ARG A 294 3.39 -11.80 -2.71
C ARG A 294 2.27 -10.78 -2.64
N LEU A 295 2.30 -9.80 -3.55
CA LEU A 295 1.21 -8.84 -3.69
C LEU A 295 0.12 -9.33 -4.65
N ASP A 296 -1.10 -8.89 -4.35
CA ASP A 296 -2.25 -8.83 -5.26
C ASP A 296 -2.19 -7.53 -6.08
N ARG A 297 -2.08 -6.40 -5.38
CA ARG A 297 -1.98 -5.05 -5.96
C ARG A 297 -1.40 -4.05 -4.95
N THR A 298 -1.08 -2.85 -5.41
CA THR A 298 -0.80 -1.70 -4.54
C THR A 298 -1.31 -0.41 -5.19
N SER A 299 -1.96 0.43 -4.38
CA SER A 299 -2.59 1.70 -4.79
C SER A 299 -1.97 2.87 -4.03
N LEU A 300 -1.61 3.91 -4.76
CA LEU A 300 -1.10 5.18 -4.22
C LEU A 300 -2.20 6.24 -4.36
N TYR A 301 -2.84 6.56 -3.24
CA TYR A 301 -3.87 7.59 -3.14
C TYR A 301 -3.23 8.95 -2.84
N TYR A 302 -3.62 9.97 -3.58
CA TYR A 302 -3.07 11.31 -3.50
C TYR A 302 -4.16 12.35 -3.18
N PHE A 303 -4.41 12.60 -1.89
CA PHE A 303 -5.50 13.49 -1.44
C PHE A 303 -5.08 14.97 -1.41
N GLN A 304 -5.80 15.79 -2.19
CA GLN A 304 -5.62 17.23 -2.38
C GLN A 304 -6.47 18.09 -1.42
N LYS A 305 -6.67 17.57 -0.20
CA LYS A 305 -7.46 18.21 0.86
C LYS A 305 -6.73 19.40 1.47
N ALA A 306 -7.28 20.58 1.27
CA ALA A 306 -7.04 21.78 2.07
C ALA A 306 -8.27 22.70 1.90
N PRO A 307 -8.51 23.67 2.80
CA PRO A 307 -9.59 24.64 2.61
C PRO A 307 -9.42 25.43 1.31
N THR A 308 -10.52 25.93 0.74
CA THR A 308 -10.50 26.71 -0.50
C THR A 308 -9.62 27.94 -0.36
N GLY A 309 -8.76 28.18 -1.35
CA GLY A 309 -7.74 29.24 -1.30
C GLY A 309 -6.46 28.88 -0.53
N VAL A 310 -6.38 27.73 0.15
CA VAL A 310 -5.14 27.24 0.76
C VAL A 310 -4.31 26.47 -0.27
N THR A 311 -3.12 27.00 -0.55
CA THR A 311 -2.09 26.36 -1.37
C THR A 311 -1.71 25.00 -0.78
N ILE A 312 -1.77 23.96 -1.61
CA ILE A 312 -1.01 22.74 -1.39
C ILE A 312 0.28 22.88 -2.17
N TYR A 313 1.41 22.58 -1.53
CA TYR A 313 2.73 22.66 -2.16
C TYR A 313 3.11 21.30 -2.81
N PRO A 314 3.90 21.30 -3.89
CA PRO A 314 4.60 20.09 -4.33
C PRO A 314 5.72 19.73 -3.34
N PHE A 315 6.13 18.46 -3.34
CA PHE A 315 7.24 18.02 -2.49
C PHE A 315 8.58 18.62 -2.95
N PRO A 316 9.43 19.12 -2.03
CA PRO A 316 10.76 19.59 -2.38
C PRO A 316 11.73 18.44 -2.67
N ASP A 317 12.86 18.79 -3.29
CA ASP A 317 13.83 17.86 -3.91
C ASP A 317 14.35 16.74 -2.98
N ASN A 318 14.58 17.06 -1.70
CA ASN A 318 15.10 16.14 -0.68
C ASN A 318 14.02 15.73 0.34
N TYR A 319 12.75 15.71 -0.04
CA TYR A 319 11.66 15.29 0.84
C TYR A 319 11.61 13.76 1.00
N ASN A 320 11.74 13.32 2.24
CA ASN A 320 11.80 11.92 2.64
C ASN A 320 11.08 11.76 3.98
N ILE A 321 10.19 10.79 4.13
CA ILE A 321 9.37 10.62 5.35
C ILE A 321 9.14 9.16 5.73
N VAL A 322 9.03 8.91 7.03
CA VAL A 322 8.59 7.63 7.62
C VAL A 322 7.25 7.82 8.33
N ALA A 323 6.27 6.96 8.06
CA ALA A 323 4.95 6.97 8.70
C ALA A 323 4.67 5.62 9.38
N GLY A 324 4.85 5.57 10.70
CA GLY A 324 4.68 4.34 11.48
C GLY A 324 5.61 4.31 12.69
N ASP A 325 5.84 3.12 13.21
CA ASP A 325 6.92 2.82 14.16
C ASP A 325 7.19 1.31 14.14
N PRO A 326 8.32 0.81 13.58
CA PRO A 326 8.66 -0.61 13.57
C PRO A 326 8.87 -1.22 14.97
N TYR A 327 8.96 -0.40 16.02
CA TYR A 327 9.10 -0.82 17.41
C TYR A 327 7.80 -0.72 18.21
N ARG A 328 6.66 -0.35 17.60
CA ARG A 328 5.38 -0.18 18.30
C ARG A 328 4.86 -1.51 18.85
N ARG A 329 4.54 -1.52 20.15
CA ARG A 329 4.13 -2.72 20.92
C ARG A 329 2.64 -2.79 21.25
N ALA A 330 1.90 -1.70 21.06
CA ALA A 330 0.48 -1.61 21.35
C ALA A 330 -0.16 -0.43 20.59
N VAL A 331 -1.50 -0.43 20.51
CA VAL A 331 -2.26 0.71 19.97
C VAL A 331 -2.51 1.72 21.08
N ASN A 332 -1.95 2.94 20.94
CA ASN A 332 -2.29 4.05 21.82
C ASN A 332 -3.60 4.72 21.36
N TYR A 333 -4.74 4.29 21.90
CA TYR A 333 -6.05 4.85 21.55
C TYR A 333 -6.25 6.33 21.99
N SER A 334 -5.35 6.89 22.79
CA SER A 334 -5.38 8.31 23.18
C SER A 334 -4.61 9.22 22.22
N ASP A 335 -3.81 8.67 21.31
CA ASP A 335 -3.15 9.40 20.23
C ASP A 335 -4.01 9.30 18.96
N PRO A 336 -4.68 10.36 18.50
CA PRO A 336 -5.61 10.30 17.36
C PRO A 336 -4.94 9.81 16.06
N THR A 337 -3.60 9.92 15.95
CA THR A 337 -2.86 9.42 14.79
C THR A 337 -2.78 7.90 14.73
N TYR A 338 -3.26 7.15 15.76
CA TYR A 338 -3.38 5.69 15.67
C TYR A 338 -4.20 5.23 14.46
N THR A 339 -5.12 6.09 14.00
CA THR A 339 -6.01 5.84 12.85
C THR A 339 -5.31 5.88 11.49
N SER A 340 -4.08 6.41 11.40
CA SER A 340 -3.31 6.55 10.15
C SER A 340 -2.76 5.23 9.59
N LYS A 341 -2.65 4.16 10.41
CA LYS A 341 -2.12 2.86 9.97
C LYS A 341 -3.10 1.74 10.34
N TRP A 342 -3.55 0.94 9.38
CA TRP A 342 -4.49 -0.16 9.65
C TRP A 342 -4.31 -1.36 8.71
N PHE A 343 -4.84 -2.50 9.15
CA PHE A 343 -5.11 -3.68 8.35
C PHE A 343 -6.60 -3.85 8.12
N GLN A 344 -6.99 -4.52 7.05
CA GLN A 344 -8.39 -4.84 6.73
C GLN A 344 -8.44 -6.10 5.87
N CYS A 345 -9.35 -7.04 6.13
CA CYS A 345 -9.60 -8.12 5.17
C CYS A 345 -10.33 -7.55 3.94
N TYR A 346 -9.87 -7.86 2.74
CA TYR A 346 -10.60 -7.58 1.50
C TYR A 346 -11.61 -8.72 1.25
N ARG A 347 -12.88 -8.37 0.97
CA ARG A 347 -13.98 -9.31 0.65
C ARG A 347 -14.23 -10.39 1.73
N GLY A 348 -13.90 -10.12 2.99
CA GLY A 348 -13.97 -11.05 4.14
C GLY A 348 -15.39 -11.34 4.65
N GLY A 349 -16.36 -11.47 3.75
CA GLY A 349 -17.73 -11.90 4.07
C GLY A 349 -18.52 -10.92 4.97
N GLY A 350 -18.13 -9.65 5.05
CA GLY A 350 -18.76 -8.64 5.90
C GLY A 350 -18.08 -8.43 7.26
N LYS A 351 -16.86 -8.96 7.45
CA LYS A 351 -15.98 -8.64 8.59
C LYS A 351 -14.94 -7.55 8.26
N ASP A 352 -15.17 -6.80 7.18
CA ASP A 352 -14.19 -5.93 6.52
C ASP A 352 -14.01 -4.59 7.27
N LEU A 353 -13.75 -4.67 8.58
CA LEU A 353 -13.47 -3.54 9.46
C LEU A 353 -11.97 -3.26 9.56
N ARG A 354 -11.60 -2.00 9.82
CA ARG A 354 -10.21 -1.62 10.11
C ARG A 354 -9.74 -2.22 11.45
N SER A 355 -8.60 -2.89 11.43
CA SER A 355 -7.88 -3.39 12.59
C SER A 355 -6.55 -2.66 12.74
N TYR A 356 -6.17 -2.30 13.96
CA TYR A 356 -4.95 -1.52 14.24
C TYR A 356 -3.71 -2.37 14.57
N GLY A 357 -3.82 -3.67 14.23
CA GLY A 357 -2.82 -4.74 14.16
C GLY A 357 -3.40 -5.87 13.30
N PHE A 358 -2.75 -7.04 13.23
CA PHE A 358 -3.22 -8.14 12.37
C PHE A 358 -4.66 -8.60 12.72
N PRO A 359 -5.54 -8.83 11.72
CA PRO A 359 -6.89 -9.36 11.94
C PRO A 359 -6.89 -10.75 12.61
N LYS A 360 -7.93 -11.04 13.39
CA LYS A 360 -8.21 -12.39 13.93
C LYS A 360 -9.30 -13.07 13.11
N SER A 361 -9.02 -13.23 11.83
CA SER A 361 -9.89 -13.90 10.85
C SER A 361 -9.15 -14.15 9.55
N GLU A 362 -9.54 -15.22 8.86
CA GLU A 362 -9.18 -15.46 7.46
C GLU A 362 -9.59 -14.28 6.56
N CYS A 363 -8.65 -13.74 5.79
CA CYS A 363 -8.89 -12.68 4.81
C CYS A 363 -8.93 -13.26 3.38
N SER A 364 -10.04 -13.90 3.02
CA SER A 364 -10.18 -14.71 1.79
C SER A 364 -10.06 -13.95 0.46
N GLY A 365 -10.15 -12.62 0.45
CA GLY A 365 -9.84 -11.78 -0.72
C GLY A 365 -8.49 -11.07 -0.64
N GLY A 366 -7.67 -11.30 0.39
CA GLY A 366 -6.38 -10.64 0.59
C GLY A 366 -6.36 -9.77 1.86
N LEU A 367 -5.16 -9.51 2.36
CA LEU A 367 -4.93 -8.65 3.53
C LEU A 367 -4.51 -7.26 3.03
N VAL A 368 -5.39 -6.29 3.19
CA VAL A 368 -5.07 -4.88 3.00
C VAL A 368 -4.22 -4.42 4.17
N GLN A 369 -3.10 -3.78 3.87
CA GLN A 369 -2.27 -2.98 4.75
C GLN A 369 -2.28 -1.55 4.21
N ALA A 370 -2.71 -0.58 5.00
CA ALA A 370 -2.79 0.81 4.57
C ALA A 370 -2.10 1.74 5.57
N ILE A 371 -1.21 2.58 5.05
CA ILE A 371 -0.50 3.61 5.81
C ILE A 371 -0.79 4.96 5.17
N GLN A 372 -1.26 5.89 5.97
CA GLN A 372 -1.35 7.30 5.62
C GLN A 372 -0.15 8.06 6.19
N PHE A 373 0.48 8.83 5.31
CA PHE A 373 1.60 9.70 5.66
C PHE A 373 1.11 11.03 6.27
N PRO A 374 1.92 11.66 7.15
CA PRO A 374 1.71 13.05 7.53
C PRO A 374 1.83 13.98 6.30
N SER A 375 1.06 15.07 6.28
CA SER A 375 1.00 16.00 5.14
C SER A 375 1.08 17.47 5.51
N CYS A 376 1.58 17.75 6.71
CA CYS A 376 1.92 19.10 7.17
C CYS A 376 3.42 19.15 7.47
N TRP A 377 4.11 20.15 6.94
CA TRP A 377 5.58 20.26 7.00
C TRP A 377 6.02 21.59 7.62
N ASP A 378 7.12 21.56 8.39
CA ASP A 378 7.66 22.74 9.09
C ASP A 378 8.43 23.71 8.16
N GLY A 379 8.83 23.26 6.98
CA GLY A 379 9.65 24.02 6.05
C GLY A 379 11.17 23.85 6.25
N VAL A 380 11.60 22.72 6.83
CA VAL A 380 13.00 22.35 7.05
C VAL A 380 13.26 20.94 6.50
N TYR A 381 14.44 20.72 5.90
CA TYR A 381 14.86 19.38 5.49
C TYR A 381 15.27 18.53 6.71
N ALA A 382 15.06 17.22 6.64
CA ALA A 382 15.68 16.30 7.60
C ALA A 382 17.20 16.23 7.35
N GLU A 383 17.99 16.62 8.35
CA GLU A 383 19.48 16.60 8.27
C GLU A 383 20.11 15.50 9.16
N ASP A 384 19.39 14.97 10.16
CA ASP A 384 19.91 14.08 11.21
C ASP A 384 19.46 12.60 11.10
N GLY A 385 18.87 12.19 9.97
CA GLY A 385 18.27 10.85 9.80
C GLY A 385 16.88 10.67 10.44
N ASP A 386 16.38 11.69 11.14
CA ASP A 386 15.00 11.75 11.63
C ASP A 386 14.05 12.28 10.54
N TYR A 387 13.53 11.34 9.75
CA TYR A 387 12.53 11.59 8.71
C TYR A 387 11.09 11.54 9.27
N SER A 388 10.90 11.82 10.56
CA SER A 388 9.58 11.81 11.22
C SER A 388 9.22 13.13 11.91
N SER A 389 10.17 13.85 12.53
CA SER A 389 9.84 15.04 13.35
C SER A 389 9.69 16.37 12.60
N HIS A 390 10.11 16.43 11.34
CA HIS A 390 9.93 17.60 10.46
C HIS A 390 8.52 17.68 9.84
N VAL A 391 7.67 16.67 10.09
CA VAL A 391 6.30 16.56 9.57
C VAL A 391 5.27 16.22 10.66
N ALA A 392 4.00 16.55 10.39
CA ALA A 392 2.86 16.27 11.26
C ALA A 392 1.61 15.87 10.48
N TYR A 393 0.70 15.17 11.17
CA TYR A 393 -0.65 14.95 10.67
C TYR A 393 -1.51 16.23 10.81
N PRO A 394 -2.55 16.41 9.97
CA PRO A 394 -3.53 17.48 10.14
C PRO A 394 -4.29 17.36 11.48
N THR A 395 -4.76 18.48 12.01
CA THR A 395 -5.36 18.57 13.35
C THR A 395 -6.79 18.01 13.44
N ASP A 396 -7.49 17.94 12.31
CA ASP A 396 -8.89 17.49 12.20
C ASP A 396 -9.01 15.98 11.89
N ASN A 397 -8.07 15.43 11.12
CA ASN A 397 -8.01 14.01 10.79
C ASN A 397 -6.62 13.66 10.22
N THR A 398 -6.24 12.37 10.20
CA THR A 398 -5.02 11.94 9.49
C THR A 398 -5.12 12.24 7.99
N ASN A 399 -6.32 12.17 7.41
CA ASN A 399 -6.67 12.66 6.07
C ASN A 399 -7.42 14.01 6.12
N GLY A 400 -6.94 14.92 6.97
CA GLY A 400 -7.58 16.20 7.29
C GLY A 400 -7.10 17.40 6.46
N TYR A 401 -7.81 18.50 6.63
CA TYR A 401 -7.66 19.75 5.89
C TYR A 401 -6.69 20.74 6.55
N TYR A 402 -6.61 20.75 7.89
CA TYR A 402 -5.97 21.84 8.66
C TYR A 402 -4.63 21.42 9.25
N CYS A 403 -3.56 22.16 8.94
CA CYS A 403 -2.24 21.89 9.52
C CYS A 403 -2.05 22.54 10.90
N PRO A 404 -1.27 21.93 11.80
CA PRO A 404 -0.77 22.60 12.99
C PRO A 404 0.03 23.85 12.62
N LYS A 405 0.04 24.85 13.51
CA LYS A 405 0.71 26.15 13.28
C LYS A 405 2.22 26.00 13.09
N GLU A 406 2.80 24.99 13.73
CA GLU A 406 4.21 24.62 13.71
C GLU A 406 4.62 23.94 12.40
N PHE A 407 3.66 23.42 11.62
CA PHE A 407 3.86 22.71 10.37
C PHE A 407 3.03 23.34 9.23
N PRO A 408 3.23 24.63 8.91
CA PRO A 408 2.30 25.44 8.12
C PRO A 408 2.27 25.11 6.63
N LYS A 409 3.13 24.20 6.13
CA LYS A 409 3.17 23.80 4.72
C LYS A 409 2.31 22.57 4.50
N LYS A 410 1.12 22.76 3.93
CA LYS A 410 0.25 21.65 3.51
C LYS A 410 0.80 21.01 2.22
N PHE A 411 1.00 19.71 2.26
CA PHE A 411 1.30 18.87 1.11
C PHE A 411 0.09 18.02 0.70
N ILE A 412 0.17 17.45 -0.50
CA ILE A 412 -0.74 16.41 -0.97
C ILE A 412 -0.56 15.18 -0.05
N THR A 413 -1.67 14.60 0.41
CA THR A 413 -1.61 13.55 1.45
C THR A 413 -1.55 12.18 0.79
N ILE A 414 -0.41 11.49 0.96
CA ILE A 414 -0.23 10.13 0.46
C ILE A 414 -0.92 9.14 1.40
N GLN A 415 -1.71 8.22 0.85
CA GLN A 415 -2.03 6.95 1.49
C GLN A 415 -1.55 5.81 0.58
N PHE A 416 -0.69 4.96 1.13
CA PHE A 416 -0.14 3.79 0.49
C PHE A 416 -0.95 2.57 0.93
N GLU A 417 -1.73 2.00 0.00
CA GLU A 417 -2.52 0.79 0.22
C GLU A 417 -1.86 -0.40 -0.48
N THR A 418 -1.32 -1.32 0.30
CA THR A 418 -0.70 -2.56 -0.15
C THR A 418 -1.65 -3.72 0.12
N VAL A 419 -1.97 -4.55 -0.89
CA VAL A 419 -2.80 -5.74 -0.69
C VAL A 419 -1.95 -6.99 -0.90
N PHE A 420 -1.79 -7.75 0.19
CA PHE A 420 -1.04 -9.00 0.20
C PHE A 420 -1.94 -10.18 -0.15
N ALA A 421 -1.44 -11.07 -1.00
CA ALA A 421 -2.11 -12.27 -1.51
C ALA A 421 -2.17 -13.40 -0.46
N VAL A 422 -2.62 -13.09 0.77
CA VAL A 422 -2.71 -14.08 1.87
C VAL A 422 -3.68 -15.22 1.57
N TYR A 423 -4.54 -15.09 0.55
CA TYR A 423 -5.42 -16.15 0.05
C TYR A 423 -4.66 -17.34 -0.58
N ASP A 424 -3.38 -17.17 -0.93
CA ASP A 424 -2.50 -18.27 -1.36
C ASP A 424 -2.15 -19.22 -0.18
N PHE A 425 -2.47 -18.84 1.06
CA PHE A 425 -2.10 -19.57 2.29
C PHE A 425 -3.31 -19.84 3.21
N PRO A 426 -3.34 -20.97 3.94
CA PRO A 426 -4.39 -21.24 4.90
C PRO A 426 -4.23 -20.38 6.16
N TYR A 427 -5.34 -19.93 6.74
CA TYR A 427 -5.34 -19.23 8.03
C TYR A 427 -5.11 -20.21 9.20
N ASN A 428 -4.11 -19.97 10.06
CA ASN A 428 -3.75 -20.91 11.15
C ASN A 428 -4.71 -20.87 12.36
N GLY A 429 -5.66 -19.93 12.38
CA GLY A 429 -6.60 -19.74 13.49
C GLY A 429 -6.15 -18.72 14.54
N ASP A 430 -7.10 -18.12 15.25
CA ASP A 430 -6.95 -16.92 16.10
C ASP A 430 -5.94 -17.03 17.27
N ASN A 431 -5.54 -18.26 17.60
CA ASN A 431 -4.59 -18.61 18.66
C ASN A 431 -3.22 -19.04 18.11
N GLN A 432 -2.98 -18.91 16.81
CA GLN A 432 -1.71 -19.23 16.14
C GLN A 432 -1.20 -18.05 15.33
N ILE A 433 0.13 -17.96 15.19
CA ILE A 433 0.78 -16.98 14.32
C ILE A 433 0.49 -17.39 12.87
N THR A 434 -0.31 -16.60 12.15
CA THR A 434 -0.50 -16.73 10.69
C THR A 434 0.47 -15.83 9.93
N TRP A 435 0.51 -14.55 10.28
CA TRP A 435 1.31 -13.54 9.59
C TRP A 435 2.41 -12.95 10.47
N VAL A 436 3.47 -12.48 9.82
CA VAL A 436 4.65 -11.88 10.43
C VAL A 436 5.14 -10.72 9.53
N LEU A 437 5.42 -9.55 10.09
CA LEU A 437 6.13 -8.48 9.37
C LEU A 437 7.63 -8.77 9.35
N GLY A 438 8.36 -8.31 8.33
CA GLY A 438 9.79 -8.57 8.14
C GLY A 438 10.68 -8.21 9.34
N ASN A 439 10.24 -7.32 10.23
CA ASN A 439 10.90 -6.94 11.49
C ASN A 439 10.70 -7.94 12.65
N GLY A 440 10.04 -9.08 12.40
CA GLY A 440 9.69 -10.12 13.37
C GLY A 440 8.32 -9.97 14.05
N ASP A 441 7.54 -8.92 13.77
CA ASP A 441 6.27 -8.67 14.45
C ASP A 441 5.16 -9.65 14.04
N THR A 442 4.65 -10.44 14.98
CA THR A 442 3.50 -11.33 14.79
C THR A 442 2.17 -10.74 15.26
N SER A 443 2.13 -9.45 15.58
CA SER A 443 0.95 -8.70 16.03
C SER A 443 0.51 -7.59 15.06
N GLY A 444 1.39 -7.18 14.13
CA GLY A 444 1.13 -6.12 13.15
C GLY A 444 1.07 -4.71 13.78
N TYR A 445 1.49 -4.53 15.03
CA TYR A 445 1.54 -3.20 15.63
C TYR A 445 2.71 -2.37 15.07
N GLY A 446 3.82 -3.01 14.70
CA GLY A 446 5.01 -2.41 14.07
C GLY A 446 4.83 -2.02 12.60
N ILE A 447 3.60 -1.83 12.13
CA ILE A 447 3.26 -1.32 10.80
C ILE A 447 3.86 0.08 10.58
N HIS A 448 4.55 0.24 9.45
CA HIS A 448 5.12 1.48 8.97
C HIS A 448 5.26 1.45 7.44
N ALA A 449 5.41 2.63 6.85
CA ALA A 449 5.76 2.82 5.46
C ALA A 449 6.66 4.05 5.30
N ASP A 450 7.35 4.08 4.16
CA ASP A 450 8.43 5.01 3.86
C ASP A 450 8.21 5.61 2.46
N PHE A 451 8.53 6.89 2.30
CA PHE A 451 8.41 7.62 1.03
C PHE A 451 9.65 8.49 0.79
N MET A 452 10.25 8.32 -0.38
CA MET A 452 11.35 9.12 -0.92
C MET A 452 10.87 9.80 -2.20
N ASN A 453 10.86 11.15 -2.19
CA ASN A 453 10.37 11.92 -3.33
C ASN A 453 11.25 11.74 -4.58
N GLY A 454 10.61 11.43 -5.70
CA GLY A 454 11.19 11.41 -7.04
C GLY A 454 10.24 11.98 -8.10
N TRP A 455 9.16 12.66 -7.70
CA TRP A 455 8.30 13.41 -8.62
C TRP A 455 9.11 14.46 -9.38
N LYS A 456 8.81 14.62 -10.67
CA LYS A 456 9.11 15.87 -11.36
C LYS A 456 8.35 17.02 -10.73
N PRO A 457 9.01 18.11 -10.29
CA PRO A 457 8.34 19.21 -9.62
C PRO A 457 7.31 19.88 -10.53
N GLU A 458 7.61 20.05 -11.82
CA GLU A 458 6.72 20.68 -12.79
C GLU A 458 5.44 19.85 -13.05
N THR A 459 5.53 18.51 -13.01
CA THR A 459 4.37 17.63 -13.18
C THR A 459 3.48 17.69 -11.94
N LEU A 460 4.04 17.58 -10.73
CA LEU A 460 3.26 17.63 -9.49
C LEU A 460 2.66 19.03 -9.24
N GLU A 461 3.38 20.10 -9.58
CA GLU A 461 2.86 21.48 -9.52
C GLU A 461 1.71 21.69 -10.52
N ALA A 462 1.82 21.17 -11.76
CA ALA A 462 0.72 21.22 -12.72
C ALA A 462 -0.51 20.43 -12.24
N VAL A 463 -0.35 19.29 -11.58
CA VAL A 463 -1.46 18.53 -10.96
C VAL A 463 -2.16 19.36 -9.88
N LEU A 464 -1.39 19.99 -8.99
CA LEU A 464 -1.92 20.79 -7.86
C LEU A 464 -2.63 22.07 -8.30
N ASN A 465 -2.29 22.59 -9.48
CA ASN A 465 -2.89 23.78 -10.09
C ASN A 465 -4.09 23.45 -11.00
N ASP A 466 -3.89 22.59 -12.00
CA ASP A 466 -4.87 22.30 -13.05
C ASP A 466 -5.87 21.19 -12.66
N CYS A 467 -5.43 20.23 -11.83
CA CYS A 467 -6.18 19.03 -11.47
C CYS A 467 -6.55 18.99 -9.97
N ARG A 468 -6.63 20.17 -9.31
CA ARG A 468 -6.84 20.29 -7.85
C ARG A 468 -8.08 19.54 -7.34
N TYR A 469 -9.08 19.39 -8.21
CA TYR A 469 -10.23 18.52 -8.05
C TYR A 469 -10.30 17.63 -9.29
N MET A 470 -10.30 16.32 -9.09
CA MET A 470 -10.44 15.36 -10.19
C MET A 470 -11.92 15.25 -10.58
N ASN A 471 -12.18 15.01 -11.87
CA ASN A 471 -13.53 14.89 -12.42
C ASN A 471 -13.56 13.79 -13.48
N ALA A 472 -14.64 13.00 -13.51
CA ALA A 472 -14.88 12.06 -14.60
C ALA A 472 -15.08 12.79 -15.94
N THR A 473 -14.53 12.23 -17.02
CA THR A 473 -14.75 12.69 -18.41
C THR A 473 -15.77 11.79 -19.11
N LYS A 474 -15.97 11.97 -20.44
CA LYS A 474 -16.78 11.05 -21.25
C LYS A 474 -15.98 9.84 -21.70
N GLU A 475 -14.67 10.05 -21.80
CA GLU A 475 -13.65 9.12 -22.24
C GLU A 475 -13.27 8.17 -21.10
N ASP A 476 -13.22 8.68 -19.86
CA ASP A 476 -12.95 7.93 -18.64
C ASP A 476 -13.93 8.35 -17.51
N PRO A 477 -14.92 7.50 -17.16
CA PRO A 477 -15.91 7.80 -16.13
C PRO A 477 -15.42 7.57 -14.69
N ILE A 478 -14.18 7.15 -14.46
CA ILE A 478 -13.65 6.84 -13.12
C ILE A 478 -13.05 8.12 -12.53
N VAL A 479 -13.73 8.70 -11.53
CA VAL A 479 -13.49 10.06 -11.03
C VAL A 479 -12.06 10.31 -10.51
N ASP A 480 -11.37 9.27 -10.05
CA ASP A 480 -10.05 9.30 -9.42
C ASP A 480 -8.93 8.69 -10.29
N ASP A 481 -9.21 8.25 -11.52
CA ASP A 481 -8.21 7.64 -12.41
C ASP A 481 -7.28 8.73 -13.01
N PRO A 482 -5.94 8.59 -12.94
CA PRO A 482 -4.98 9.54 -13.50
C PRO A 482 -5.20 10.07 -14.94
N PRO A 483 -5.77 9.34 -15.92
CA PRO A 483 -6.06 9.86 -17.26
C PRO A 483 -6.96 11.11 -17.26
N ASN A 484 -7.83 11.25 -16.27
CA ASN A 484 -8.71 12.42 -16.11
C ASN A 484 -7.95 13.71 -15.72
N CYS A 485 -6.66 13.64 -15.38
CA CYS A 485 -5.80 14.81 -15.20
C CYS A 485 -4.83 15.00 -16.39
N PRO A 486 -4.93 16.11 -17.16
CA PRO A 486 -4.02 16.39 -18.28
C PRO A 486 -2.54 16.52 -17.90
N ALA A 487 -2.19 16.75 -16.63
CA ALA A 487 -0.81 16.74 -16.17
C ALA A 487 -0.26 15.32 -16.00
N LEU A 488 -1.03 14.40 -15.39
CA LEU A 488 -0.66 13.00 -15.21
C LEU A 488 -0.67 12.23 -16.55
N ASN A 489 -1.73 12.41 -17.34
CA ASN A 489 -1.98 11.66 -18.57
C ASN A 489 -0.83 11.76 -19.60
N LYS A 490 -0.12 12.91 -19.65
CA LYS A 490 1.07 13.15 -20.50
C LYS A 490 2.15 12.08 -20.36
N SER A 491 2.29 11.45 -19.20
CA SER A 491 3.34 10.48 -18.89
C SER A 491 2.82 9.11 -18.43
N ILE A 492 1.53 8.80 -18.61
CA ILE A 492 0.99 7.46 -18.37
C ILE A 492 1.59 6.46 -19.39
N ASN A 493 2.20 5.38 -18.89
CA ASN A 493 2.72 4.32 -19.76
C ASN A 493 2.73 2.94 -19.08
N MET A 494 1.69 2.13 -19.34
CA MET A 494 1.54 0.79 -18.78
C MET A 494 2.60 -0.21 -19.23
N ASP A 495 3.10 -0.09 -20.47
CA ASP A 495 4.15 -0.99 -20.99
C ASP A 495 5.47 -0.78 -20.25
N ILE A 496 5.85 0.47 -19.99
CA ILE A 496 7.01 0.80 -19.14
C ILE A 496 6.72 0.36 -17.70
N THR A 497 5.56 0.71 -17.13
CA THR A 497 5.15 0.30 -15.76
C THR A 497 5.34 -1.20 -15.50
N TYR A 498 4.92 -2.05 -16.44
CA TYR A 498 5.00 -3.50 -16.32
C TYR A 498 6.35 -4.10 -16.74
N SER A 499 7.12 -3.43 -17.60
CA SER A 499 8.46 -3.85 -18.03
C SER A 499 9.60 -3.28 -17.18
N CYS A 500 9.34 -2.30 -16.32
CA CYS A 500 10.35 -1.64 -15.50
C CYS A 500 11.05 -2.61 -14.52
N ARG A 501 12.37 -2.50 -14.42
CA ARG A 501 13.23 -3.35 -13.57
C ARG A 501 14.23 -2.50 -12.82
N LEU A 502 14.66 -2.97 -11.65
CA LEU A 502 15.68 -2.30 -10.85
C LEU A 502 17.00 -2.24 -11.64
N GLN A 503 17.70 -1.12 -11.61
CA GLN A 503 19.00 -0.95 -12.29
C GLN A 503 20.20 -0.89 -11.33
N THR A 504 19.91 -0.83 -10.03
CA THR A 504 20.87 -0.81 -8.92
C THR A 504 21.16 -2.23 -8.42
N GLN A 505 22.10 -2.35 -7.49
CA GLN A 505 22.40 -3.61 -6.82
C GLN A 505 21.44 -3.87 -5.64
N ILE A 506 21.34 -5.13 -5.23
CA ILE A 506 20.53 -5.63 -4.12
C ILE A 506 21.40 -6.36 -3.10
N VAL A 507 20.93 -6.50 -1.86
CA VAL A 507 21.57 -7.37 -0.86
C VAL A 507 21.47 -8.83 -1.31
N ASN A 508 22.58 -9.56 -1.28
CA ASN A 508 22.66 -10.95 -1.72
C ASN A 508 22.23 -11.94 -0.62
N GLU A 509 20.91 -12.05 -0.42
CA GLU A 509 20.30 -12.87 0.63
C GLU A 509 19.00 -13.57 0.17
N GLU A 510 18.64 -14.67 0.83
CA GLU A 510 17.35 -15.35 0.60
C GLU A 510 16.22 -14.54 1.25
N VAL A 511 15.36 -13.94 0.42
CA VAL A 511 14.24 -13.08 0.86
C VAL A 511 12.90 -13.82 1.03
N GLY A 512 12.87 -15.14 0.75
CA GLY A 512 11.69 -15.99 0.95
C GLY A 512 10.69 -16.03 -0.21
N GLU A 513 11.06 -15.52 -1.38
CA GLU A 513 10.24 -15.54 -2.62
C GLU A 513 10.41 -16.84 -3.43
N HIS A 514 11.56 -17.53 -3.31
CA HIS A 514 11.87 -18.77 -4.02
C HIS A 514 12.02 -19.99 -3.09
N SER A 515 12.47 -19.78 -1.86
CA SER A 515 12.69 -20.82 -0.84
C SER A 515 11.89 -20.52 0.43
N LEU A 516 11.63 -21.54 1.24
CA LEU A 516 11.06 -21.35 2.58
C LEU A 516 12.16 -20.94 3.56
N LEU A 517 12.00 -19.80 4.21
CA LEU A 517 12.93 -19.32 5.23
C LEU A 517 12.74 -20.06 6.55
N GLN A 518 13.84 -20.41 7.21
CA GLN A 518 13.82 -20.89 8.60
C GLN A 518 13.81 -19.71 9.60
N TYR A 519 14.38 -18.57 9.22
CA TYR A 519 14.50 -17.34 10.00
C TYR A 519 14.42 -16.14 9.07
N LEU A 520 13.93 -14.98 9.54
CA LEU A 520 13.95 -13.74 8.78
C LEU A 520 15.36 -13.10 8.83
N PRO A 521 15.94 -12.67 7.69
CA PRO A 521 17.17 -11.86 7.65
C PRO A 521 17.04 -10.56 8.46
N GLY A 522 18.16 -9.99 8.94
CA GLY A 522 18.20 -8.83 9.85
C GLY A 522 18.06 -9.19 11.34
N CYS A 523 18.53 -10.39 11.74
CA CYS A 523 18.28 -10.97 13.07
C CYS A 523 16.80 -11.01 13.51
N ASN A 524 15.84 -11.06 12.59
CA ASN A 524 14.43 -10.75 12.87
C ASN A 524 13.67 -11.93 13.50
N ALA A 525 14.06 -12.27 14.75
CA ALA A 525 13.38 -13.23 15.59
C ALA A 525 11.94 -12.79 15.92
N LEU A 526 11.02 -13.76 16.00
CA LEU A 526 9.60 -13.50 16.18
C LEU A 526 9.27 -12.88 17.55
N TRP A 527 8.46 -11.82 17.57
CA TRP A 527 7.96 -11.13 18.76
C TRP A 527 6.51 -10.70 18.58
N SER A 528 5.78 -10.45 19.67
CA SER A 528 4.35 -10.19 19.60
C SER A 528 3.88 -9.16 20.62
N GLY A 529 3.17 -8.13 20.16
CA GLY A 529 2.48 -7.19 21.02
C GLY A 529 3.40 -6.52 22.03
N ASN A 530 3.09 -6.67 23.32
CA ASN A 530 3.77 -6.02 24.43
C ASN A 530 5.21 -6.53 24.70
N THR A 531 5.70 -7.54 23.98
CA THR A 531 7.09 -8.01 24.12
C THR A 531 8.05 -7.15 23.30
N SER A 532 9.19 -6.75 23.87
CA SER A 532 10.28 -6.12 23.11
C SER A 532 10.81 -7.03 22.00
N LYS A 533 11.10 -6.46 20.82
CA LYS A 533 11.84 -7.14 19.75
C LYS A 533 13.16 -7.69 20.31
N PRO A 534 13.46 -8.99 20.18
CA PRO A 534 14.74 -9.56 20.57
C PRO A 534 15.91 -8.89 19.85
N ALA A 535 17.04 -8.75 20.55
CA ALA A 535 18.30 -8.36 19.92
C ALA A 535 18.90 -9.52 19.11
N CYS A 536 19.82 -9.22 18.19
CA CYS A 536 20.72 -10.24 17.62
C CYS A 536 21.38 -11.05 18.75
N PRO A 537 21.48 -12.39 18.65
CA PRO A 537 22.25 -13.18 19.60
C PRO A 537 23.72 -12.71 19.65
N PRO A 538 24.37 -12.63 20.82
CA PRO A 538 25.78 -12.29 20.91
C PRO A 538 26.66 -13.23 20.09
N GLY A 539 27.53 -12.67 19.23
CA GLY A 539 28.36 -13.46 18.32
C GLY A 539 27.64 -13.99 17.08
N HIS A 540 26.38 -13.61 16.82
CA HIS A 540 25.72 -13.86 15.55
C HIS A 540 26.44 -13.10 14.42
N ILE A 541 27.15 -13.84 13.58
CA ILE A 541 27.51 -13.40 12.24
C ILE A 541 26.28 -13.62 11.37
N GLU A 542 25.79 -12.58 10.70
CA GLU A 542 24.63 -12.70 9.83
C GLU A 542 24.94 -13.59 8.62
N GLY A 543 24.02 -14.50 8.33
CA GLY A 543 24.21 -15.54 7.31
C GLY A 543 24.01 -15.02 5.89
N GLY A 544 24.93 -15.39 4.99
CA GLY A 544 24.96 -14.91 3.61
C GLY A 544 26.20 -14.05 3.36
N ASN A 545 26.38 -13.62 2.11
CA ASN A 545 27.41 -12.66 1.77
C ASN A 545 26.73 -11.32 1.54
N LEU A 546 26.76 -10.42 2.54
CA LEU A 546 26.00 -9.15 2.55
C LEU A 546 26.47 -8.10 1.52
N ASP A 547 27.40 -8.48 0.64
CA ASP A 547 27.77 -7.72 -0.54
C ASP A 547 26.54 -7.36 -1.39
N LEU A 548 26.59 -6.18 -1.99
CA LEU A 548 25.61 -5.78 -3.00
C LEU A 548 25.91 -6.48 -4.33
N VAL A 549 24.92 -7.11 -4.93
CA VAL A 549 25.02 -7.82 -6.21
C VAL A 549 24.03 -7.27 -7.23
N SER A 550 24.36 -7.35 -8.52
CA SER A 550 23.40 -7.04 -9.59
C SER A 550 22.27 -8.08 -9.61
N PRO A 551 21.00 -7.68 -9.76
CA PRO A 551 19.88 -8.61 -9.89
C PRO A 551 20.09 -9.65 -11.01
N SER A 552 19.97 -10.92 -10.67
CA SER A 552 20.24 -12.05 -11.57
C SER A 552 18.97 -12.70 -12.14
N ALA A 553 17.81 -12.45 -11.54
CA ALA A 553 16.51 -12.99 -11.93
C ALA A 553 15.41 -11.93 -11.76
N TRP A 554 14.32 -12.08 -12.54
CA TRP A 554 13.17 -11.18 -12.51
C TRP A 554 11.89 -11.98 -12.39
N TYR A 555 11.23 -11.87 -11.23
CA TYR A 555 9.92 -12.47 -11.02
C TYR A 555 8.85 -11.61 -11.68
N ARG A 556 7.98 -12.26 -12.47
CA ARG A 556 6.74 -11.63 -12.93
C ARG A 556 5.62 -12.05 -12.01
N GLU A 557 5.21 -11.15 -11.13
CA GLU A 557 3.86 -11.18 -10.58
C GLU A 557 2.89 -10.86 -11.74
N GLU A 558 2.34 -11.92 -12.35
CA GLU A 558 1.23 -11.82 -13.31
C GLU A 558 0.08 -11.04 -12.63
N PRO A 559 -0.60 -10.12 -13.34
CA PRO A 559 -1.66 -9.32 -12.74
C PRO A 559 -2.81 -10.20 -12.22
N TYR A 560 -3.47 -9.75 -11.16
CA TYR A 560 -4.83 -10.19 -10.87
C TYR A 560 -5.73 -9.81 -12.06
N ILE A 561 -6.09 -10.80 -12.89
CA ILE A 561 -7.08 -10.62 -13.96
C ILE A 561 -8.45 -10.65 -13.29
N SER A 562 -9.06 -9.47 -13.17
CA SER A 562 -10.36 -9.22 -12.53
C SER A 562 -11.55 -9.67 -13.36
#